data_AF-A0A822FRT9-F1
#
_entry.id   AF-A0A822FRT9-F1
#
_cell.length_a   1.000
_cell.length_b   1.000
_cell.length_c   1.000
_cell.angle_alpha   90.00
_cell.angle_beta   90.00
_cell.angle_gamma   90.00
#
_symmetry.space_group_name_H-M   'P 1'
#
loop_
_entity.id
_entity.type
_entity.pdbx_description
1 polymer ?
#
loop_
_entity_poly.entity_id
_entity_poly.type
_entity_poly.pdbx_seq_one_letter_code
_entity_poly.pdbx_strand_id
1 'polypeptide(L)'
;MAGGKPIRKIPKRNIQQLVAQPSTTSTESSRSVDQVSPCHQIVSLIENKAKKLCKNQAVDMIAHTETQLVRCYPSGFRVDSSNFNPLHLWTYGIQLAATNYQTLDPGQILNLAMFEQNGNCGFVLKPNIYWDKEHPQYGHFNPTVIEREGSCFELTITIISGQYLTQNISSTASVYIEVELLGIPIDCMSRKTKPSVKNSLNPIWQETFVFQ
;
A
#
# COMPACT_ATOMS: atom_id res chain seq x y z
N MET A 1 39.74 -26.88 40.15
CA MET A 1 38.94 -27.03 38.91
C MET A 1 37.58 -26.37 39.16
N ALA A 2 37.27 -25.30 38.44
CA ALA A 2 36.15 -24.41 38.71
C ALA A 2 34.81 -24.99 38.17
N GLY A 3 33.80 -25.10 39.02
CA GLY A 3 32.44 -25.50 38.65
C GLY A 3 31.61 -24.30 38.16
N GLY A 4 31.22 -24.30 36.89
CA GLY A 4 30.40 -23.26 36.28
C GLY A 4 28.93 -23.36 36.72
N LYS A 5 28.34 -22.22 37.12
CA LYS A 5 26.90 -22.10 37.40
C LYS A 5 26.07 -22.15 36.10
N PRO A 6 24.87 -22.74 36.11
CA PRO A 6 24.00 -22.74 34.93
C PRO A 6 23.44 -21.33 34.66
N ILE A 7 23.52 -20.93 33.40
CA ILE A 7 22.97 -19.67 32.88
C ILE A 7 21.44 -19.72 32.99
N ARG A 8 20.84 -18.81 33.75
CA ARG A 8 19.37 -18.64 33.80
C ARG A 8 18.87 -18.22 32.42
N LYS A 9 18.01 -19.03 31.79
CA LYS A 9 17.32 -18.66 30.56
C LYS A 9 16.43 -17.44 30.81
N ILE A 10 16.67 -16.36 30.07
CA ILE A 10 15.82 -15.17 30.04
C ILE A 10 14.46 -15.58 29.43
N PRO A 11 13.32 -15.24 30.04
CA PRO A 11 12.01 -15.58 29.47
C PRO A 11 11.83 -14.89 28.12
N LYS A 12 11.47 -15.66 27.08
CA LYS A 12 11.00 -15.11 25.80
C LYS A 12 9.70 -14.33 26.08
N ARG A 13 9.75 -13.00 25.99
CA ARG A 13 8.52 -12.17 26.07
C ARG A 13 7.65 -12.47 24.85
N ASN A 14 6.43 -12.92 25.14
CA ASN A 14 5.39 -13.29 24.18
C ASN A 14 4.90 -12.08 23.37
N ILE A 15 4.79 -12.25 22.06
CA ILE A 15 4.29 -11.29 21.06
C ILE A 15 2.74 -11.25 21.10
N GLN A 16 2.13 -11.14 22.28
CA GLN A 16 0.67 -11.13 22.47
C GLN A 16 0.12 -9.79 23.00
N GLN A 17 0.84 -8.68 22.87
CA GLN A 17 0.36 -7.35 23.29
C GLN A 17 0.05 -6.36 22.16
N LEU A 18 -0.02 -6.84 20.91
CA LEU A 18 -0.37 -5.99 19.76
C LEU A 18 -1.88 -5.81 19.53
N VAL A 19 -2.69 -6.11 20.53
CA VAL A 19 -4.09 -5.69 20.65
C VAL A 19 -4.37 -5.58 22.15
N ALA A 20 -4.43 -4.37 22.70
CA ALA A 20 -5.19 -4.17 23.93
C ALA A 20 -6.66 -4.45 23.57
N GLN A 21 -7.13 -5.66 23.89
CA GLN A 21 -8.54 -5.93 24.11
C GLN A 21 -8.70 -6.20 25.61
N PRO A 22 -9.60 -5.51 26.31
CA PRO A 22 -9.88 -5.79 27.71
C PRO A 22 -10.77 -7.03 27.77
N SER A 23 -10.23 -8.16 28.18
CA SER A 23 -11.05 -9.21 28.81
C SER A 23 -10.76 -9.18 30.30
N THR A 24 -11.68 -8.55 31.01
CA THR A 24 -11.84 -8.55 32.45
C THR A 24 -11.81 -9.97 33.03
N THR A 25 -10.88 -10.24 33.94
CA THR A 25 -11.26 -10.89 35.20
C THR A 25 -11.67 -9.78 36.16
N SER A 26 -12.85 -9.96 36.76
CA SER A 26 -13.48 -9.14 37.79
C SER A 26 -12.51 -8.39 38.70
N THR A 27 -12.67 -7.06 38.78
CA THR A 27 -13.09 -6.26 39.95
C THR A 27 -12.62 -4.81 39.75
N GLU A 28 -13.59 -3.89 39.67
CA GLU A 28 -13.53 -2.44 39.96
C GLU A 28 -12.28 -1.63 39.57
N SER A 29 -12.39 -0.82 38.51
CA SER A 29 -12.38 0.65 38.61
C SER A 29 -12.42 1.25 37.19
N SER A 30 -13.38 2.15 36.99
CA SER A 30 -13.51 3.02 35.84
C SER A 30 -12.17 3.64 35.45
N ARG A 31 -11.68 3.40 34.23
CA ARG A 31 -10.65 4.23 33.61
C ARG A 31 -11.20 4.92 32.38
N SER A 32 -11.24 6.23 32.52
CA SER A 32 -11.63 7.29 31.61
C SER A 32 -10.71 7.42 30.38
N VAL A 33 -11.33 7.81 29.25
CA VAL A 33 -10.86 8.77 28.22
C VAL A 33 -9.48 8.53 27.58
N ASP A 34 -9.49 8.24 26.28
CA ASP A 34 -8.49 8.61 25.25
C ASP A 34 -6.99 8.49 25.62
N GLN A 35 -6.45 7.26 25.72
CA GLN A 35 -5.00 7.10 25.61
C GLN A 35 -4.58 6.94 24.14
N VAL A 36 -4.32 8.08 23.49
CA VAL A 36 -3.60 8.12 22.21
C VAL A 36 -2.19 7.55 22.45
N SER A 37 -1.81 6.50 21.72
CA SER A 37 -0.47 5.91 21.83
C SER A 37 0.61 6.98 21.55
N PRO A 38 1.73 7.00 22.29
CA PRO A 38 2.80 7.97 22.05
C PRO A 38 3.29 7.96 20.60
N CYS A 39 3.51 9.13 20.00
CA CYS A 39 3.90 9.28 18.58
C CYS A 39 5.21 8.58 18.21
N HIS A 40 6.08 8.32 19.19
CA HIS A 40 7.34 7.61 19.01
C HIS A 40 7.21 6.08 19.02
N GLN A 41 6.00 5.54 19.23
CA GLN A 41 5.74 4.09 19.15
C GLN A 41 5.36 3.69 17.74
N ILE A 42 5.93 2.59 17.27
CA ILE A 42 5.66 2.02 15.94
C ILE A 42 4.98 0.67 16.11
N VAL A 43 3.83 0.50 15.46
CA VAL A 43 3.13 -0.79 15.39
C VAL A 43 3.59 -1.55 14.16
N SER A 44 3.99 -2.82 14.33
CA SER A 44 4.34 -3.71 13.21
C SER A 44 3.24 -4.75 12.97
N LEU A 45 2.82 -4.90 11.71
CA LEU A 45 1.76 -5.80 11.26
C LEU A 45 2.27 -6.70 10.12
N ILE A 46 1.91 -7.98 10.18
CA ILE A 46 1.99 -8.87 9.03
C ILE A 46 0.91 -8.50 8.00
N GLU A 47 1.20 -8.60 6.71
CA GLU A 47 0.31 -8.16 5.62
C GLU A 47 -1.15 -8.61 5.77
N ASN A 48 -1.40 -9.85 6.21
CA ASN A 48 -2.75 -10.39 6.33
C ASN A 48 -3.52 -9.73 7.48
N LYS A 49 -2.83 -9.37 8.57
CA LYS A 49 -3.41 -8.63 9.69
C LYS A 49 -3.66 -7.18 9.27
N ALA A 50 -2.72 -6.55 8.56
CA ALA A 50 -2.88 -5.19 8.04
C ALA A 50 -4.10 -5.10 7.11
N LYS A 51 -4.21 -5.98 6.12
CA LYS A 51 -5.36 -6.05 5.20
C LYS A 51 -6.69 -6.22 5.93
N LYS A 52 -6.73 -7.10 6.94
CA LYS A 52 -7.95 -7.32 7.75
C LYS A 52 -8.35 -6.07 8.53
N LEU A 53 -7.39 -5.37 9.13
CA LEU A 53 -7.65 -4.12 9.84
C LEU A 53 -8.09 -3.00 8.89
N CYS A 54 -7.43 -2.84 7.75
CA CYS A 54 -7.82 -1.86 6.72
C CYS A 54 -9.26 -2.09 6.26
N LYS A 55 -9.66 -3.35 6.04
CA LYS A 55 -11.03 -3.69 5.63
C LYS A 55 -12.07 -3.44 6.73
N ASN A 56 -11.77 -3.80 7.97
CA ASN A 56 -12.77 -3.81 9.04
C ASN A 56 -12.80 -2.52 9.86
N GLN A 57 -11.72 -1.75 9.85
CA GLN A 57 -11.47 -0.59 10.70
C GLN A 57 -10.75 0.51 9.90
N ALA A 58 -11.25 0.81 8.70
CA ALA A 58 -10.62 1.73 7.75
C ALA A 58 -10.38 3.12 8.34
N VAL A 59 -11.43 3.72 8.90
CA VAL A 59 -11.40 5.08 9.48
C VAL A 59 -10.46 5.12 10.70
N ASP A 60 -10.54 4.12 11.58
CA ASP A 60 -9.64 4.02 12.75
C ASP A 60 -8.16 3.90 12.32
N MET A 61 -7.87 3.12 11.27
CA MET A 61 -6.51 2.97 10.73
C MET A 61 -5.99 4.29 10.18
N ILE A 62 -6.82 5.04 9.46
CA ILE A 62 -6.47 6.36 8.93
C ILE A 62 -6.18 7.34 10.06
N ALA A 63 -7.07 7.41 11.06
CA ALA A 63 -6.87 8.26 12.24
C ALA A 63 -5.60 7.88 13.01
N HIS A 64 -5.32 6.59 13.19
CA HIS A 64 -4.10 6.11 13.84
C HIS A 64 -2.84 6.48 13.05
N THR A 65 -2.86 6.38 11.73
CA THR A 65 -1.70 6.70 10.88
C THR A 65 -1.47 8.20 10.69
N GLU A 66 -2.36 9.06 11.19
CA GLU A 66 -2.12 10.51 11.29
C GLU A 66 -1.06 10.81 12.35
N THR A 67 -1.15 10.18 13.53
CA THR A 67 -0.31 10.50 14.69
C THR A 67 0.75 9.46 15.04
N GLN A 68 0.67 8.24 14.49
CA GLN A 68 1.62 7.15 14.72
C GLN A 68 2.07 6.49 13.42
N LEU A 69 3.29 5.94 13.44
CA LEU A 69 3.81 5.16 12.32
C LEU A 69 3.36 3.71 12.42
N VAL A 70 2.90 3.17 11.29
CA VAL A 70 2.58 1.74 11.13
C VAL A 70 3.52 1.12 10.12
N ARG A 71 4.15 0.02 10.52
CA ARG A 71 4.97 -0.83 9.66
C ARG A 71 4.22 -2.08 9.26
N CYS A 72 4.11 -2.32 7.97
CA CYS A 72 3.63 -3.58 7.42
C CYS A 72 4.79 -4.34 6.77
N TYR A 73 4.82 -5.66 6.94
CA TYR A 73 5.84 -6.50 6.32
C TYR A 73 5.24 -7.77 5.69
N PRO A 74 5.92 -8.39 4.71
CA PRO A 74 5.40 -9.55 4.00
C PRO A 74 5.18 -10.75 4.93
N SER A 75 4.21 -11.60 4.61
CA SER A 75 3.97 -12.83 5.34
C SER A 75 5.16 -13.78 5.27
N GLY A 76 5.40 -14.53 6.35
CA GLY A 76 6.40 -15.62 6.35
C GLY A 76 6.07 -16.75 5.36
N PHE A 77 4.84 -16.81 4.82
CA PHE A 77 4.47 -17.72 3.75
C PHE A 77 5.06 -17.34 2.38
N ARG A 78 5.56 -16.11 2.22
CA ARG A 78 6.25 -15.65 1.01
C ARG A 78 7.71 -16.11 1.01
N VAL A 79 7.89 -17.42 1.01
CA VAL A 79 9.21 -18.06 1.03
C VAL A 79 10.02 -17.77 -0.24
N ASP A 80 9.32 -17.40 -1.32
CA ASP A 80 9.88 -16.94 -2.59
C ASP A 80 10.27 -15.46 -2.59
N SER A 81 10.12 -14.75 -1.47
CA SER A 81 10.33 -13.31 -1.36
C SER A 81 9.44 -12.46 -2.28
N SER A 82 8.28 -12.97 -2.71
CA SER A 82 7.27 -12.16 -3.40
C SER A 82 6.80 -10.98 -2.54
N ASN A 83 6.24 -9.94 -3.16
CA ASN A 83 5.69 -8.77 -2.48
C ASN A 83 4.17 -8.75 -2.47
N PHE A 84 3.61 -8.03 -1.50
CA PHE A 84 2.22 -7.60 -1.53
C PHE A 84 2.08 -6.30 -2.34
N ASN A 85 0.85 -5.92 -2.68
CA ASN A 85 0.57 -4.62 -3.28
C ASN A 85 0.66 -3.52 -2.18
N PRO A 86 1.68 -2.64 -2.19
CA PRO A 86 1.83 -1.61 -1.17
C PRO A 86 0.81 -0.48 -1.29
N LEU A 87 0.26 -0.24 -2.48
CA LEU A 87 -0.75 0.79 -2.72
C LEU A 87 -1.97 0.61 -1.83
N HIS A 88 -2.42 -0.64 -1.66
CA HIS A 88 -3.54 -0.95 -0.77
C HIS A 88 -3.29 -0.53 0.68
N LEU A 89 -2.04 -0.44 1.15
CA LEU A 89 -1.75 0.03 2.51
C LEU A 89 -1.68 1.55 2.57
N TRP A 90 -1.09 2.18 1.55
CA TRP A 90 -1.00 3.62 1.44
C TRP A 90 -2.38 4.29 1.38
N THR A 91 -3.39 3.64 0.78
CA THR A 91 -4.78 4.14 0.80
C THR A 91 -5.40 4.22 2.19
N TYR A 92 -4.80 3.59 3.21
CA TYR A 92 -5.23 3.70 4.62
C TYR A 92 -4.21 4.46 5.48
N GLY A 93 -3.30 5.20 4.84
CA GLY A 93 -2.31 6.04 5.50
C GLY A 93 -1.10 5.31 6.09
N ILE A 94 -1.00 3.98 5.97
CA ILE A 94 0.14 3.19 6.46
C ILE A 94 1.40 3.62 5.71
N GLN A 95 2.42 4.07 6.44
CA GLN A 95 3.59 4.74 5.86
C GLN A 95 4.71 3.74 5.53
N LEU A 96 4.99 2.80 6.44
CA LEU A 96 6.13 1.90 6.34
C LEU A 96 5.71 0.55 5.74
N ALA A 97 5.38 0.53 4.45
CA ALA A 97 5.07 -0.69 3.70
C ALA A 97 6.36 -1.38 3.22
N ALA A 98 6.89 -2.30 4.02
CA ALA A 98 8.16 -2.97 3.70
C ALA A 98 8.00 -4.01 2.59
N THR A 99 8.77 -3.86 1.52
CA THR A 99 8.90 -4.81 0.40
C THR A 99 10.26 -5.53 0.43
N ASN A 100 10.34 -6.65 -0.27
CA ASN A 100 11.54 -7.41 -0.59
C ASN A 100 12.20 -6.78 -1.82
N TYR A 101 13.21 -5.92 -1.60
CA TYR A 101 13.87 -5.14 -2.67
C TYR A 101 14.58 -6.00 -3.72
N GLN A 102 15.01 -7.20 -3.34
CA GLN A 102 15.66 -8.15 -4.23
C GLN A 102 14.72 -8.75 -5.29
N THR A 103 13.39 -8.64 -5.08
CA THR A 103 12.38 -9.21 -5.97
C THR A 103 11.72 -8.10 -6.77
N LEU A 104 12.09 -7.96 -8.05
CA LEU A 104 11.46 -7.01 -8.97
C LEU A 104 10.13 -7.57 -9.50
N ASP A 105 9.08 -7.45 -8.70
CA ASP A 105 7.71 -7.81 -9.02
C ASP A 105 6.78 -6.57 -9.02
N PRO A 106 5.48 -6.69 -9.35
CA PRO A 106 4.59 -5.53 -9.37
C PRO A 106 4.55 -4.72 -8.07
N GLY A 107 4.68 -5.37 -6.91
CA GLY A 107 4.73 -4.67 -5.62
C GLY A 107 5.96 -3.79 -5.49
N GLN A 108 7.13 -4.30 -5.89
CA GLN A 108 8.36 -3.51 -5.90
C GLN A 108 8.36 -2.42 -6.98
N ILE A 109 7.78 -2.68 -8.16
CA ILE A 109 7.63 -1.67 -9.22
C ILE A 109 6.79 -0.48 -8.72
N LEU A 110 5.67 -0.74 -8.03
CA LEU A 110 4.86 0.31 -7.41
C LEU A 110 5.62 1.07 -6.34
N ASN A 111 6.43 0.37 -5.53
CA ASN A 111 7.29 1.02 -4.53
C ASN A 111 8.30 1.97 -5.19
N LEU A 112 8.99 1.54 -6.24
CA LEU A 112 9.93 2.37 -6.97
C LEU A 112 9.23 3.61 -7.56
N ALA A 113 8.11 3.41 -8.28
CA ALA A 113 7.36 4.51 -8.88
C ALA A 113 6.83 5.53 -7.85
N MET A 114 6.34 5.07 -6.69
CA MET A 114 5.87 5.97 -5.63
C MET A 114 6.99 6.87 -5.12
N PHE A 115 8.18 6.31 -4.86
CA PHE A 115 9.30 7.03 -4.27
C PHE A 115 10.23 7.70 -5.30
N GLU A 116 9.95 7.60 -6.60
CA GLU A 116 10.57 8.47 -7.61
C GLU A 116 10.14 9.94 -7.43
N GLN A 117 8.98 10.15 -6.81
CA GLN A 117 8.49 11.46 -6.42
C GLN A 117 9.42 12.12 -5.39
N ASN A 118 9.34 13.45 -5.31
CA ASN A 118 10.10 14.23 -4.32
C ASN A 118 11.62 13.96 -4.38
N GLY A 119 12.16 13.81 -5.60
CA GLY A 119 13.60 13.69 -5.84
C GLY A 119 14.25 12.44 -5.26
N ASN A 120 13.54 11.31 -5.24
CA ASN A 120 14.06 10.02 -4.76
C ASN A 120 14.50 10.00 -3.28
N CYS A 121 14.02 10.93 -2.45
CA CYS A 121 14.49 11.06 -1.07
C CYS A 121 13.94 9.98 -0.12
N GLY A 122 13.01 9.14 -0.58
CA GLY A 122 12.36 8.11 0.23
C GLY A 122 11.19 8.61 1.10
N PHE A 123 10.80 9.88 0.96
CA PHE A 123 9.67 10.46 1.68
C PHE A 123 8.73 11.19 0.71
N VAL A 124 7.45 10.82 0.76
CA VAL A 124 6.37 11.47 0.01
C VAL A 124 5.29 11.87 1.02
N LEU A 125 4.87 13.14 0.98
CA LEU A 125 3.81 13.63 1.85
C LEU A 125 2.49 12.94 1.51
N LYS A 126 1.76 12.47 2.53
CA LYS A 126 0.41 11.92 2.32
C LYS A 126 -0.51 12.99 1.71
N PRO A 127 -1.53 12.62 0.90
CA PRO A 127 -2.57 13.57 0.49
C PRO A 127 -3.21 14.31 1.68
N ASN A 128 -3.63 15.56 1.48
CA ASN A 128 -4.16 16.42 2.53
C ASN A 128 -5.40 15.85 3.23
N ILE A 129 -6.23 15.06 2.53
CA ILE A 129 -7.35 14.32 3.13
C ILE A 129 -6.99 13.50 4.40
N TYR A 130 -5.71 13.12 4.56
CA TYR A 130 -5.22 12.35 5.72
C TYR A 130 -4.71 13.19 6.90
N TRP A 131 -4.61 14.52 6.78
CA TRP A 131 -3.97 15.35 7.83
C TRP A 131 -4.46 16.81 7.90
N ASP A 132 -5.10 17.31 6.86
CA ASP A 132 -5.64 18.66 6.81
C ASP A 132 -7.05 18.70 7.39
N LYS A 133 -7.19 19.33 8.56
CA LYS A 133 -8.46 19.45 9.29
C LYS A 133 -9.49 20.32 8.59
N GLU A 134 -9.08 21.14 7.63
CA GLU A 134 -9.97 21.98 6.82
C GLU A 134 -10.51 21.22 5.59
N HIS A 135 -9.96 20.05 5.27
CA HIS A 135 -10.42 19.25 4.15
C HIS A 135 -11.86 18.73 4.38
N PRO A 136 -12.79 18.86 3.42
CA PRO A 136 -14.20 18.48 3.61
C PRO A 136 -14.44 17.02 4.03
N GLN A 137 -13.52 16.12 3.65
CA GLN A 137 -13.58 14.69 3.98
C GLN A 137 -12.64 14.26 5.11
N TYR A 138 -12.01 15.20 5.82
CA TYR A 138 -11.15 14.88 6.97
C TYR A 138 -11.94 14.10 8.02
N GLY A 139 -11.38 12.98 8.51
CA GLY A 139 -12.03 12.09 9.48
C GLY A 139 -13.20 11.25 8.94
N HIS A 140 -13.66 11.51 7.71
CA HIS A 140 -14.80 10.82 7.08
C HIS A 140 -14.39 9.97 5.88
N PHE A 141 -13.20 10.20 5.31
CA PHE A 141 -12.69 9.43 4.19
C PHE A 141 -12.60 7.94 4.50
N ASN A 142 -13.18 7.12 3.63
CA ASN A 142 -13.13 5.68 3.74
C ASN A 142 -12.88 5.03 2.36
N PRO A 143 -11.67 4.46 2.13
CA PRO A 143 -11.31 3.80 0.87
C PRO A 143 -12.19 2.61 0.47
N THR A 144 -12.98 2.08 1.40
CA THR A 144 -13.88 0.93 1.16
C THR A 144 -15.26 1.33 0.66
N VAL A 145 -15.63 2.61 0.78
CA VAL A 145 -16.95 3.12 0.39
C VAL A 145 -16.97 3.37 -1.12
N ILE A 146 -18.08 2.97 -1.77
CA ILE A 146 -18.26 3.04 -3.23
C ILE A 146 -19.06 4.30 -3.63
N GLU A 147 -19.22 5.25 -2.72
CA GLU A 147 -19.95 6.49 -2.98
C GLU A 147 -19.00 7.55 -3.54
N ARG A 148 -19.35 8.10 -4.71
CA ARG A 148 -18.63 9.20 -5.35
C ARG A 148 -19.03 10.53 -4.72
N GLU A 149 -18.76 10.71 -3.44
CA GLU A 149 -18.81 12.04 -2.83
C GLU A 149 -17.45 12.70 -3.01
N GLY A 150 -17.36 13.70 -3.90
CA GLY A 150 -16.11 14.44 -4.12
C GLY A 150 -15.88 14.89 -5.55
N SER A 151 -14.71 15.49 -5.78
CA SER A 151 -14.25 15.91 -7.11
C SER A 151 -13.87 14.70 -7.95
N CYS A 152 -14.61 14.46 -9.03
CA CYS A 152 -14.19 13.56 -10.10
C CYS A 152 -13.25 14.32 -11.05
N PHE A 153 -12.12 13.71 -11.42
CA PHE A 153 -11.29 14.19 -12.52
C PHE A 153 -11.44 13.23 -13.69
N GLU A 154 -11.52 13.79 -14.90
CA GLU A 154 -11.50 13.00 -16.13
C GLU A 154 -10.06 12.95 -16.66
N LEU A 155 -9.52 11.74 -16.83
CA LEU A 155 -8.22 11.52 -17.43
C LEU A 155 -8.38 10.95 -18.84
N THR A 156 -8.00 11.73 -19.84
CA THR A 156 -7.97 11.30 -21.24
C THR A 156 -6.55 10.97 -21.66
N ILE A 157 -6.31 9.74 -22.11
CA ILE A 157 -5.00 9.26 -22.59
C ILE A 157 -5.14 8.80 -24.03
N THR A 158 -4.36 9.39 -24.94
CA THR A 158 -4.26 8.94 -26.33
C THR A 158 -2.97 8.16 -26.53
N ILE A 159 -3.09 6.86 -26.81
CA ILE A 159 -1.97 6.00 -27.20
C ILE A 159 -1.72 6.19 -28.69
N ILE A 160 -0.71 7.00 -29.02
CA ILE A 160 -0.38 7.32 -30.41
C ILE A 160 0.35 6.15 -31.07
N SER A 161 1.51 5.77 -30.53
CA SER A 161 2.43 4.80 -31.12
C SER A 161 3.41 4.24 -30.08
N GLY A 162 4.19 3.24 -30.46
CA GLY A 162 5.33 2.74 -29.69
C GLY A 162 6.56 2.62 -30.57
N GLN A 163 7.76 2.58 -29.97
CA GLN A 163 9.03 2.48 -30.68
C GLN A 163 9.92 1.45 -29.99
N TYR A 164 10.55 0.57 -30.78
CA TYR A 164 11.54 -0.41 -30.29
C TYR A 164 11.04 -1.27 -29.12
N LEU A 165 9.79 -1.76 -29.19
CA LEU A 165 9.14 -2.46 -28.07
C LEU A 165 9.71 -3.88 -27.81
N THR A 166 10.57 -4.37 -28.72
CA THR A 166 11.26 -5.65 -28.57
C THR A 166 12.76 -5.45 -28.75
N GLN A 167 13.56 -6.10 -27.90
CA GLN A 167 15.03 -6.08 -28.00
C GLN A 167 15.54 -6.65 -29.33
N ASN A 168 14.79 -7.58 -29.92
CA ASN A 168 15.07 -8.11 -31.25
C ASN A 168 14.29 -7.30 -32.30
N ILE A 169 15.01 -6.51 -33.11
CA ILE A 169 14.41 -5.67 -34.17
C ILE A 169 13.79 -6.53 -35.29
N SER A 170 14.26 -7.76 -35.49
CA SER A 170 13.68 -8.73 -36.42
C SER A 170 12.47 -9.46 -35.85
N SER A 171 12.03 -9.11 -34.63
CA SER A 171 10.86 -9.70 -34.01
C SER A 171 9.61 -9.36 -34.81
N THR A 172 8.82 -10.38 -35.11
CA THR A 172 7.46 -10.23 -35.68
C THR A 172 6.41 -10.35 -34.58
N ALA A 173 6.74 -9.91 -33.36
CA ALA A 173 5.80 -9.96 -32.25
C ALA A 173 4.59 -9.05 -32.52
N SER A 174 3.41 -9.55 -32.17
CA SER A 174 2.21 -8.72 -32.05
C SER A 174 2.20 -8.07 -30.67
N VAL A 175 1.95 -6.77 -30.61
CA VAL A 175 2.06 -5.97 -29.38
C VAL A 175 0.76 -5.19 -29.14
N TYR A 176 0.44 -4.93 -27.88
CA TYR A 176 -0.66 -4.07 -27.47
C TYR A 176 -0.22 -3.31 -26.21
N ILE A 177 -0.95 -2.23 -25.88
CA ILE A 177 -0.72 -1.46 -24.67
C ILE A 177 -1.89 -1.69 -23.72
N GLU A 178 -1.58 -1.90 -22.45
CA GLU A 178 -2.52 -1.87 -21.35
C GLU A 178 -2.25 -0.63 -20.50
N VAL A 179 -3.30 0.13 -20.21
CA VAL A 179 -3.27 1.27 -19.29
C VAL A 179 -4.15 0.92 -18.11
N GLU A 180 -3.56 0.91 -16.92
CA GLU A 180 -4.23 0.60 -15.66
C GLU A 180 -4.16 1.81 -14.74
N LEU A 181 -5.32 2.33 -14.33
CA LEU A 181 -5.45 3.31 -13.27
C LEU A 181 -5.51 2.56 -11.94
N LEU A 182 -4.58 2.89 -11.05
CA LEU A 182 -4.42 2.24 -9.75
C LEU A 182 -4.71 3.24 -8.63
N GLY A 183 -5.53 2.84 -7.65
CA GLY A 183 -5.89 3.70 -6.53
C GLY A 183 -6.80 3.01 -5.52
N ILE A 184 -7.79 3.73 -5.02
CA ILE A 184 -8.90 3.13 -4.27
C ILE A 184 -9.78 2.28 -5.23
N PRO A 185 -10.49 1.25 -4.74
CA PRO A 185 -11.19 0.30 -5.60
C PRO A 185 -12.17 0.91 -6.61
N ILE A 186 -12.81 2.03 -6.28
CA ILE A 186 -13.77 2.70 -7.15
C ILE A 186 -13.11 3.40 -8.36
N ASP A 187 -11.83 3.75 -8.25
CA ASP A 187 -11.07 4.42 -9.32
C ASP A 187 -10.31 3.40 -10.19
N CYS A 188 -10.15 2.16 -9.72
CA CYS A 188 -9.37 1.16 -10.41
C CYS A 188 -10.00 0.77 -11.75
N MET A 189 -9.27 0.95 -12.85
CA MET A 189 -9.76 0.67 -14.20
C MET A 189 -8.63 0.26 -15.14
N SER A 190 -8.87 -0.71 -16.01
CA SER A 190 -7.92 -1.10 -17.08
C SER A 190 -8.56 -0.95 -18.47
N ARG A 191 -7.74 -0.52 -19.44
CA ARG A 191 -8.06 -0.41 -20.86
C ARG A 191 -6.90 -0.96 -21.69
N LYS A 192 -7.22 -1.59 -22.81
CA LYS A 192 -6.24 -2.20 -23.72
C LYS A 192 -6.46 -1.71 -25.14
N THR A 193 -5.38 -1.44 -25.86
CA THR A 193 -5.46 -1.16 -27.29
C THR A 193 -5.73 -2.43 -28.08
N LYS A 194 -6.14 -2.30 -29.33
CA LYS A 194 -6.12 -3.42 -30.26
C LYS A 194 -4.67 -3.88 -30.48
N PRO A 195 -4.42 -5.19 -30.63
CA PRO A 195 -3.09 -5.66 -30.98
C PRO A 195 -2.62 -5.13 -32.34
N SER A 196 -1.42 -4.56 -32.38
CA SER A 196 -0.67 -4.33 -33.60
C SER A 196 0.01 -5.62 -34.01
N VAL A 197 -0.47 -6.22 -35.11
CA VAL A 197 -0.07 -7.56 -35.51
C VAL A 197 1.29 -7.54 -36.20
N LYS A 198 2.24 -8.34 -35.70
CA LYS A 198 3.59 -8.48 -36.26
C LYS A 198 4.35 -7.16 -36.49
N ASN A 199 4.06 -6.14 -35.68
CA ASN A 199 4.71 -4.85 -35.75
C ASN A 199 5.11 -4.37 -34.35
N SER A 200 6.29 -4.81 -33.89
CA SER A 200 6.86 -4.37 -32.61
C SER A 200 7.88 -3.24 -32.73
N LEU A 201 8.27 -2.87 -33.95
CA LEU A 201 9.28 -1.84 -34.19
C LEU A 201 8.69 -0.43 -34.06
N ASN A 202 7.55 -0.18 -34.71
CA ASN A 202 6.90 1.13 -34.75
C ASN A 202 5.37 1.05 -34.90
N PRO A 203 4.66 0.33 -34.03
CA PRO A 203 3.19 0.27 -34.07
C PRO A 203 2.55 1.65 -33.88
N ILE A 204 1.44 1.88 -34.57
CA ILE A 204 0.58 3.06 -34.43
C ILE A 204 -0.81 2.55 -34.02
N TRP A 205 -1.36 3.11 -32.94
CA TRP A 205 -2.70 2.77 -32.43
C TRP A 205 -3.69 3.91 -32.65
N GLN A 206 -3.31 5.14 -32.29
CA GLN A 206 -4.22 6.30 -32.26
C GLN A 206 -5.52 6.04 -31.48
N GLU A 207 -5.43 5.24 -30.42
CA GLU A 207 -6.57 4.90 -29.57
C GLU A 207 -6.61 5.82 -28.35
N THR A 208 -7.80 6.33 -28.02
CA THR A 208 -8.01 7.22 -26.88
C THR A 208 -8.84 6.51 -25.81
N PHE A 209 -8.35 6.55 -24.57
CA PHE A 209 -9.04 6.06 -23.38
C PHE A 209 -9.44 7.23 -22.49
N VAL A 210 -10.62 7.11 -21.89
CA VAL A 210 -11.15 8.05 -20.90
C VAL A 210 -11.36 7.28 -19.60
N PHE A 211 -10.84 7.83 -18.50
CA PHE A 211 -10.94 7.29 -17.14
C PHE A 211 -11.65 8.31 -16.24
N GLN A 212 -12.55 7.84 -15.37
CA GLN A 212 -13.45 8.61 -14.49
C GLN A 212 -13.78 7.84 -13.22
#